data_AF-A0A8T8I6H8-F1
#
_entry.id   AF-A0A8T8I6H8-F1
#
_cell.length_a   1.000
_cell.length_b   1.000
_cell.length_c   1.000
_cell.angle_alpha   90.00
_cell.angle_beta   90.00
_cell.angle_gamma   90.00
#
_symmetry.space_group_name_H-M   'P 1'
#
loop_
_entity.id
_entity.type
_entity.pdbx_description
1 polymer ?
#
loop_
_entity_poly.entity_id
_entity_poly.type
_entity_poly.pdbx_seq_one_letter_code
_entity_poly.pdbx_strand_id
1 'polypeptide(L)'
;MSPDPWATLDGLLRIEVAEAVEDGIGPMAGYGRCSTEDNQDPETSRGWQFGNARKFVEPFGGVVTEEFFDVGQSRSVPWDRREEASRLLAALKNPYRGWNAVVVGEGTRCW
;
A
#
# COMPACT_ATOMS: atom_id res chain seq x y z
N MET A 1 33.09 3.83 14.48
CA MET A 1 31.85 3.02 14.42
C MET A 1 31.35 2.83 15.83
N SER A 2 30.11 3.23 16.12
CA SER A 2 29.47 2.90 17.39
C SER A 2 29.06 1.42 17.35
N PRO A 3 29.28 0.62 18.41
CA PRO A 3 28.72 -0.72 18.48
C PRO A 3 27.18 -0.64 18.47
N ASP A 4 26.55 -1.58 17.78
CA ASP A 4 25.10 -1.70 17.69
C ASP A 4 24.51 -1.95 19.09
N PRO A 5 23.63 -1.07 19.59
CA PRO A 5 23.04 -1.21 20.92
C PRO A 5 22.14 -2.46 21.07
N TRP A 6 21.75 -3.13 19.98
CA TRP A 6 20.82 -4.26 20.00
C TRP A 6 21.46 -5.65 19.91
N ALA A 7 22.75 -5.73 19.59
CA ALA A 7 23.45 -6.99 19.33
C ALA A 7 23.34 -8.05 20.45
N THR A 8 23.26 -7.62 21.72
CA THR A 8 23.09 -8.54 22.86
C THR A 8 21.68 -9.14 22.90
N LEU A 9 20.66 -8.34 22.57
CA LEU A 9 19.27 -8.80 22.56
C LEU A 9 19.02 -9.75 21.39
N ASP A 10 19.57 -9.45 20.22
CA ASP A 10 19.42 -10.29 19.03
C ASP A 10 20.03 -11.68 19.23
N GLY A 11 21.20 -11.76 19.86
CA GLY A 11 21.84 -13.03 20.22
C GLY A 11 21.02 -13.85 21.23
N LEU A 12 20.37 -13.20 22.20
CA LEU A 12 19.50 -13.88 23.17
C LEU A 12 18.24 -14.45 22.50
N LEU A 13 17.67 -13.70 21.56
CA LEU A 13 16.44 -14.05 20.86
C LEU A 13 16.66 -14.92 19.61
N ARG A 14 17.93 -15.17 19.24
CA ARG A 14 18.32 -15.82 17.97
C ARG A 14 17.65 -15.15 16.76
N ILE A 15 17.53 -13.82 16.82
CA ILE A 15 17.02 -13.03 15.70
C ILE A 15 18.15 -12.87 14.70
N GLU A 16 17.94 -13.35 13.48
CA GLU A 16 18.82 -13.02 12.36
C GLU A 16 18.37 -11.68 11.78
N VAL A 17 19.25 -10.67 11.84
CA VAL A 17 19.02 -9.39 11.16
C VAL A 17 19.12 -9.67 9.66
N ALA A 18 18.01 -9.52 8.94
CA ALA A 18 18.02 -9.61 7.49
C ALA A 18 18.96 -8.53 6.94
N GLU A 19 19.79 -8.89 5.96
CA GLU A 19 20.57 -7.90 5.23
C GLU A 19 19.62 -6.87 4.62
N ALA A 20 19.98 -5.59 4.74
CA ALA A 20 19.28 -4.53 4.05
C ALA A 20 19.43 -4.79 2.55
N VAL A 21 18.36 -5.24 1.91
CA VAL A 21 18.34 -5.46 0.46
C VAL A 21 18.44 -4.08 -0.19
N GLU A 22 19.45 -3.86 -1.04
CA GLU A 22 19.57 -2.63 -1.84
C GLU A 22 18.46 -2.50 -2.90
N ASP A 23 17.67 -3.56 -3.10
CA ASP A 23 16.49 -3.54 -3.93
C ASP A 23 15.45 -2.60 -3.30
N GLY A 24 14.98 -1.64 -4.10
CA GLY A 24 13.92 -0.71 -3.68
C GLY A 24 12.64 -1.41 -3.23
N ILE A 25 11.64 -0.63 -2.80
CA ILE A 25 10.37 -1.14 -2.24
C ILE A 25 9.66 -2.12 -3.20
N GLY A 26 9.96 -2.08 -4.50
CA GLY A 26 9.58 -3.10 -5.45
C GLY A 26 8.11 -3.01 -5.86
N PRO A 27 7.50 -4.12 -6.33
CA PRO A 27 6.12 -4.12 -6.80
C PRO A 27 5.13 -3.93 -5.66
N MET A 28 4.19 -2.99 -5.85
CA MET A 28 3.17 -2.60 -4.89
C MET A 28 1.78 -2.66 -5.54
N ALA A 29 0.76 -2.89 -4.71
CA ALA A 29 -0.62 -2.58 -5.05
C ALA A 29 -0.95 -1.14 -4.65
N GLY A 30 -1.69 -0.44 -5.50
CA GLY A 30 -2.30 0.84 -5.17
C GLY A 30 -3.76 0.65 -4.75
N TYR A 31 -4.18 1.32 -3.67
CA TYR A 31 -5.58 1.44 -3.32
C TYR A 31 -6.04 2.90 -3.34
N GLY A 32 -7.27 3.14 -3.82
CA GLY A 32 -7.92 4.44 -3.82
C GLY A 32 -9.46 4.32 -3.82
N ARG A 33 -10.13 5.45 -3.61
CA ARG A 33 -11.60 5.52 -3.57
C ARG A 33 -12.13 6.90 -3.92
N CYS A 34 -13.29 6.99 -4.57
CA CYS A 34 -14.11 8.20 -4.58
C CYS A 34 -15.54 7.94 -4.05
N SER A 35 -16.14 8.94 -3.39
CA SER A 35 -17.55 8.89 -3.00
C SER A 35 -18.40 9.54 -4.10
N THR A 36 -19.60 9.02 -4.34
CA THR A 36 -20.61 9.70 -5.14
C THR A 36 -21.22 10.89 -4.40
N GLU A 37 -21.12 10.92 -3.06
CA GLU A 37 -21.64 12.02 -2.23
C GLU A 37 -20.85 13.33 -2.44
N ASP A 38 -19.58 13.22 -2.86
CA ASP A 38 -18.69 14.37 -3.05
C ASP A 38 -18.78 14.99 -4.46
N ASN A 39 -19.69 14.49 -5.33
CA ASN A 39 -19.82 14.88 -6.74
C ASN A 39 -18.48 14.90 -7.50
N GLN A 40 -17.57 13.99 -7.15
CA GLN A 40 -16.25 13.88 -7.77
C GLN A 40 -16.32 13.07 -9.06
N ASP A 41 -15.60 13.53 -10.09
CA ASP A 41 -15.35 12.72 -11.28
C ASP A 41 -14.42 11.53 -10.92
N PRO A 42 -14.85 10.27 -11.15
CA PRO A 42 -14.08 9.09 -10.77
C PRO A 42 -12.73 9.00 -11.47
N GLU A 43 -12.64 9.40 -12.75
CA GLU A 43 -11.39 9.32 -13.52
C GLU A 43 -10.34 10.30 -12.99
N THR A 44 -10.75 11.53 -12.74
CA THR A 44 -9.92 12.58 -12.15
C THR A 44 -9.46 12.20 -10.74
N SER A 45 -10.36 11.68 -9.91
CA SER A 45 -10.05 11.25 -8.54
C SER A 45 -9.06 10.07 -8.55
N ARG A 46 -9.27 9.11 -9.44
CA ARG A 46 -8.35 7.98 -9.66
C ARG A 46 -6.97 8.46 -10.09
N GLY A 47 -6.90 9.31 -11.11
CA GLY A 47 -5.66 9.84 -11.66
C GLY A 47 -4.84 10.60 -10.61
N TRP A 48 -5.50 11.45 -9.81
CA TRP A 48 -4.83 12.19 -8.73
C TRP A 48 -4.30 11.26 -7.62
N GLN A 49 -5.10 10.30 -7.15
CA GLN A 49 -4.70 9.38 -6.07
C GLN A 49 -3.53 8.49 -6.50
N PHE A 50 -3.62 7.84 -7.67
CA PHE A 50 -2.51 7.00 -8.14
C PHE A 50 -1.31 7.82 -8.64
N GLY A 51 -1.51 9.06 -9.09
CA GLY A 51 -0.42 9.99 -9.36
C GLY A 51 0.38 10.32 -8.11
N ASN A 52 -0.29 10.60 -6.99
CA ASN A 52 0.37 10.82 -5.70
C ASN A 52 1.06 9.56 -5.18
N ALA A 53 0.39 8.40 -5.26
CA ALA A 53 0.96 7.13 -4.85
C ALA A 53 2.26 6.82 -5.60
N ARG A 54 2.28 6.98 -6.93
CA ARG A 54 3.48 6.79 -7.77
C ARG A 54 4.60 7.74 -7.38
N LYS A 55 4.33 9.05 -7.31
CA LYS A 55 5.31 10.06 -6.90
C LYS A 55 5.92 9.78 -5.53
N PHE A 56 5.16 9.18 -4.63
CA PHE A 56 5.64 8.81 -3.30
C PHE A 56 6.60 7.62 -3.32
N VAL A 57 6.33 6.59 -4.15
CA VAL A 57 7.08 5.32 -4.10
C VAL A 57 8.25 5.24 -5.09
N GLU A 58 8.16 5.96 -6.22
CA GLU A 58 9.19 5.98 -7.26
C GLU A 58 10.61 6.32 -6.75
N PRO A 59 10.81 7.33 -5.86
CA PRO A 59 12.14 7.65 -5.32
C PRO A 59 12.77 6.51 -4.51
N PHE A 60 11.97 5.55 -4.05
CA PHE A 60 12.40 4.40 -3.27
C PHE A 60 12.41 3.10 -4.10
N GLY A 61 12.32 3.20 -5.43
CA GLY A 61 12.28 2.04 -6.33
C GLY A 61 10.98 1.23 -6.25
N GLY A 62 9.89 1.84 -5.75
CA GLY A 62 8.57 1.23 -5.76
C GLY A 62 7.86 1.40 -7.11
N VAL A 63 7.10 0.39 -7.51
CA VAL A 63 6.29 0.42 -8.75
C VAL A 63 4.87 -0.07 -8.44
N VAL A 64 3.86 0.74 -8.74
CA VAL A 64 2.46 0.31 -8.66
C VAL A 64 2.15 -0.61 -9.84
N THR A 65 1.95 -1.91 -9.55
CA THR A 65 1.74 -2.97 -10.56
C THR A 65 0.30 -3.46 -10.64
N GLU A 66 -0.50 -3.18 -9.61
CA GLU A 66 -1.93 -3.48 -9.57
C GLU A 66 -2.67 -2.33 -8.88
N GLU A 67 -3.86 -1.97 -9.36
CA GLU A 67 -4.68 -0.90 -8.80
C GLU A 67 -6.04 -1.44 -8.38
N PHE A 68 -6.52 -0.97 -7.23
CA PHE A 68 -7.83 -1.26 -6.65
C PHE A 68 -8.50 0.08 -6.38
N PHE A 69 -9.60 0.39 -7.07
CA PHE A 69 -10.22 1.71 -6.99
C PHE A 69 -11.74 1.65 -6.81
N ASP A 70 -12.19 1.97 -5.59
CA ASP A 70 -13.61 1.98 -5.26
C ASP A 70 -14.31 3.24 -5.77
N VAL A 71 -15.37 3.07 -6.56
CA VAL A 71 -16.23 4.18 -7.03
C VAL A 71 -17.55 4.18 -6.28
N GLY A 72 -17.98 5.35 -5.79
CA GLY A 72 -19.26 5.49 -5.10
C GLY A 72 -19.31 4.87 -3.70
N GLN A 73 -18.15 4.59 -3.12
CA GLN A 73 -18.06 4.02 -1.78
C GLN A 73 -17.77 5.12 -0.76
N SER A 74 -18.46 5.12 0.38
CA SER A 74 -18.17 6.05 1.48
C SER A 74 -16.96 5.60 2.30
N ARG A 75 -16.23 6.54 2.90
CA ARG A 75 -15.10 6.24 3.80
C ARG A 75 -15.53 5.54 5.09
N SER A 76 -16.80 5.71 5.47
CA SER A 76 -17.40 5.05 6.64
C SER A 76 -17.73 3.57 6.40
N VAL A 77 -17.74 3.10 5.16
CA VAL A 77 -18.01 1.69 4.83
C VAL A 77 -16.74 0.86 5.10
N PRO A 78 -16.82 -0.24 5.86
CA PRO A 78 -15.69 -1.14 6.06
C PRO A 78 -15.11 -1.69 4.74
N TRP A 79 -13.79 -1.95 4.70
CA TRP A 79 -13.09 -2.35 3.47
C TRP A 79 -13.62 -3.67 2.88
N ASP A 80 -13.99 -4.64 3.72
CA ASP A 80 -14.57 -5.91 3.29
C ASP A 80 -15.93 -5.76 2.59
N ARG A 81 -16.58 -4.60 2.76
CA ARG A 81 -17.87 -4.24 2.16
C ARG A 81 -17.76 -3.32 0.95
N ARG A 82 -16.55 -2.90 0.55
CA ARG A 82 -16.31 -2.18 -0.71
C ARG A 82 -15.78 -3.17 -1.75
N GLU A 83 -16.18 -3.02 -3.00
CA GLU A 83 -15.90 -4.00 -4.05
C GLU A 83 -14.39 -4.20 -4.27
N GLU A 84 -13.66 -3.12 -4.52
CA GLU A 84 -12.23 -3.18 -4.83
C GLU A 84 -11.38 -3.36 -3.57
N ALA A 85 -11.77 -2.77 -2.44
CA ALA A 85 -11.07 -3.04 -1.19
C ALA A 85 -11.23 -4.51 -0.74
N SER A 86 -12.40 -5.13 -0.94
CA SER A 86 -12.60 -6.55 -0.66
C SER A 86 -11.76 -7.43 -1.61
N ARG A 87 -11.65 -7.05 -2.89
CA ARG A 87 -10.75 -7.69 -3.86
C ARG A 87 -9.28 -7.61 -3.42
N LEU A 88 -8.83 -6.45 -2.93
CA LEU A 88 -7.50 -6.27 -2.34
C LEU A 88 -7.28 -7.18 -1.12
N LEU A 89 -8.25 -7.22 -0.20
CA LEU A 89 -8.18 -8.07 1.00
C LEU A 89 -8.12 -9.57 0.65
N ALA A 90 -8.79 -9.99 -0.44
CA ALA A 90 -8.66 -11.34 -0.96
C ALA A 90 -7.27 -11.58 -1.58
N ALA A 91 -6.74 -10.63 -2.35
CA ALA A 91 -5.43 -10.71 -2.96
C ALA A 91 -4.30 -10.80 -1.92
N LEU A 92 -4.42 -10.13 -0.77
CA LEU A 92 -3.48 -10.24 0.35
C LEU A 92 -3.32 -11.68 0.88
N LYS A 93 -4.34 -12.52 0.71
CA LYS A 93 -4.30 -13.94 1.13
C LYS A 93 -3.53 -14.82 0.13
N ASN A 94 -3.25 -14.32 -1.08
CA ASN A 94 -2.48 -15.03 -2.09
C ASN A 94 -0.98 -14.74 -1.92
N PRO A 95 -0.14 -15.75 -1.62
CA PRO A 95 1.31 -15.57 -1.53
C PRO A 95 1.95 -15.26 -2.90
N TYR A 96 1.26 -15.55 -4.01
CA TYR A 96 1.72 -15.31 -5.38
C TYR A 96 1.07 -14.09 -6.05
N ARG A 97 0.62 -13.10 -5.25
CA ARG A 97 -0.06 -11.89 -5.74
C ARG A 97 0.81 -10.93 -6.57
N GLY A 98 2.13 -11.16 -6.60
CA GLY A 98 3.07 -10.38 -7.44
C GLY A 98 3.50 -9.03 -6.87
N TRP A 99 3.01 -8.64 -5.69
CA TRP A 99 3.39 -7.41 -4.98
C TRP A 99 3.50 -7.64 -3.47
N ASN A 100 4.33 -6.85 -2.80
CA ASN A 100 4.68 -7.07 -1.39
C ASN A 100 4.17 -5.98 -0.44
N ALA A 101 3.63 -4.88 -0.97
CA ALA A 101 3.15 -3.75 -0.17
C ALA A 101 1.93 -3.09 -0.82
N VAL A 102 1.21 -2.30 -0.01
CA VAL A 102 0.08 -1.47 -0.44
C VAL A 102 0.43 0.00 -0.26
N VAL A 103 0.16 0.82 -1.27
CA VAL A 103 0.28 2.28 -1.21
C VAL A 103 -1.09 2.93 -1.43
N VAL A 104 -1.35 4.00 -0.69
CA VAL A 104 -2.57 4.81 -0.80
C VAL A 104 -2.17 6.26 -1.02
N GLY A 105 -2.70 6.89 -2.07
CA GLY A 105 -2.33 8.26 -2.46
C GLY A 105 -2.79 9.35 -1.49
N GLU A 106 -3.76 9.04 -0.62
CA GLU A 106 -4.26 9.94 0.42
C GLU A 106 -4.85 9.12 1.58
N GLY A 107 -4.33 9.29 2.80
CA GLY A 107 -4.70 8.45 3.96
C GLY A 107 -6.20 8.49 4.30
N THR A 108 -6.88 9.62 4.07
CA THR A 108 -8.33 9.77 4.30
C THR A 108 -9.20 8.86 3.41
N ARG A 109 -8.61 8.19 2.42
CA ARG A 109 -9.31 7.20 1.60
C ARG A 109 -9.54 5.89 2.35
N CYS A 110 -8.76 5.67 3.41
CA CYS A 110 -8.84 4.51 4.26
C CYS A 110 -9.92 4.60 5.35
N TRP A 111 -10.27 5.81 5.86
CA TRP A 111 -11.19 6.01 7.01
C TRP A 111 -12.03 7.29 6.95
#